data_AF-X1K7V8-F1
#
_entry.id   AF-X1K7V8-F1
#
_cell.length_a   1.000
_cell.length_b   1.000
_cell.length_c   1.000
_cell.angle_alpha   90.00
_cell.angle_beta   90.00
_cell.angle_gamma   90.00
#
_symmetry.space_group_name_H-M   'P 1'
#
loop_
_entity.id
_entity.type
_entity.pdbx_description
1 polymer ?
#
loop_
_entity_poly.entity_id
_entity_poly.type
_entity_poly.pdbx_seq_one_letter_code
_entity_poly.pdbx_strand_id
1 'polypeptide(L)' 'MMPEVKFLVTAIRNKYLRSSDFKKVKSFYNTLYTSNRSKFPLTGVLIIGYGDL' A
#
# COMPACT_ATOMS: atom_id res chain seq x y z
N MET A 1 10.49 -0.86 -15.78
CA MET A 1 10.49 -0.17 -14.47
C MET A 1 10.43 1.32 -14.74
N MET A 2 9.60 2.10 -14.04
CA MET A 2 9.51 3.56 -14.21
C MET A 2 10.55 4.23 -13.29
N PRO A 3 11.72 4.68 -13.79
CA PRO A 3 12.87 5.01 -12.95
C PRO A 3 12.69 6.27 -12.11
N GLU A 4 11.78 7.16 -12.51
CA GLU A 4 11.62 8.48 -11.90
C GLU A 4 10.42 8.57 -10.95
N VAL A 5 9.64 7.49 -10.82
CA VAL A 5 8.49 7.49 -9.92
C VAL A 5 8.98 7.32 -8.49
N LYS A 6 8.80 8.38 -7.69
CA LYS A 6 9.18 8.41 -6.27
C LYS A 6 8.04 8.10 -5.33
N PHE A 7 6.79 8.26 -5.77
CA PHE A 7 5.61 8.09 -4.94
C PHE A 7 4.60 7.18 -5.61
N LEU A 8 3.98 6.32 -4.81
CA LEU A 8 2.88 5.48 -5.24
C LEU A 8 1.60 5.90 -4.51
N VAL A 9 0.52 6.08 -5.24
CA VAL A 9 -0.82 6.26 -4.68
C VAL A 9 -1.67 5.06 -5.08
N THR A 10 -2.35 4.45 -4.12
CA THR A 10 -3.26 3.32 -4.36
C THR A 10 -4.55 3.47 -3.57
N ALA A 11 -5.67 3.09 -4.17
CA ALA A 11 -6.99 3.08 -3.53
C ALA A 11 -7.43 1.63 -3.33
N ILE A 12 -7.75 1.26 -2.09
CA ILE A 12 -8.12 -0.10 -1.70
C ILE A 12 -9.50 -0.09 -1.05
N ARG A 13 -10.37 -1.01 -1.46
CA ARG A 13 -11.67 -1.18 -0.84
C ARG A 13 -11.50 -1.66 0.60
N ASN A 14 -12.21 -1.05 1.53
CA ASN A 14 -12.07 -1.36 2.96
C ASN A 14 -12.46 -2.80 3.27
N LYS A 15 -13.57 -3.25 2.69
CA LYS A 15 -13.99 -4.66 2.69
C LYS A 15 -14.28 -5.12 1.26
N TYR A 16 -13.53 -6.11 0.79
CA TYR A 16 -13.87 -6.83 -0.43
C TYR A 16 -14.46 -8.18 -0.03
N LEU A 17 -15.75 -8.39 -0.34
CA LEU A 17 -16.53 -9.54 0.12
C LEU A 17 -16.46 -9.68 1.66
N ARG A 18 -15.84 -10.75 2.17
CA ARG A 18 -15.67 -11.03 3.61
C ARG A 18 -14.26 -10.67 4.11
N SER A 19 -13.43 -10.05 3.28
CA SER A 19 -12.03 -9.75 3.56
C SER A 19 -11.84 -8.27 3.90
N SER A 20 -10.99 -7.98 4.89
CA SER A 20 -10.56 -6.63 5.26
C SER A 20 -9.32 -6.22 4.46
N ASP A 21 -9.46 -6.02 3.15
CA ASP A 21 -8.35 -5.86 2.22
C ASP A 21 -7.49 -4.64 2.49
N PHE A 22 -8.11 -3.50 2.86
CA PHE A 22 -7.36 -2.31 3.26
C PHE A 22 -6.38 -2.62 4.42
N LYS A 23 -6.82 -3.37 5.43
CA LYS A 23 -5.97 -3.75 6.57
C LYS A 23 -4.84 -4.68 6.15
N LYS A 24 -5.10 -5.64 5.24
CA LYS A 24 -4.09 -6.55 4.70
C LYS A 24 -3.02 -5.78 3.92
N VAL A 25 -3.44 -4.90 3.02
CA VAL A 25 -2.52 -4.08 2.19
C VAL A 25 -1.71 -3.13 3.06
N LYS A 26 -2.32 -2.46 4.04
CA LYS A 26 -1.61 -1.61 5.00
C LYS A 26 -0.53 -2.41 5.75
N SER A 27 -0.86 -3.61 6.23
CA SER A 27 0.11 -4.47 6.91
C SER A 27 1.24 -4.91 6.00
N PHE A 28 0.95 -5.24 4.74
CA PHE A 28 1.95 -5.61 3.75
C PHE A 28 2.96 -4.47 3.51
N TYR A 29 2.48 -3.24 3.28
CA TYR A 29 3.37 -2.09 3.12
C TYR A 29 4.16 -1.79 4.40
N ASN A 30 3.54 -1.85 5.58
CA ASN A 30 4.26 -1.67 6.85
C ASN A 30 5.42 -2.66 6.99
N THR A 31 5.19 -3.95 6.72
CA THR A 31 6.25 -4.97 6.76
C THR A 31 7.32 -4.69 5.71
N LEU A 32 6.93 -4.33 4.48
CA LEU A 32 7.86 -3.98 3.39
C LEU A 32 8.80 -2.84 3.78
N TYR A 33 8.27 -1.77 4.37
CA TYR A 33 9.05 -0.60 4.79
C TYR A 33 9.82 -0.80 6.09
N THR A 34 9.36 -1.69 6.97
CA THR A 34 10.08 -2.04 8.22
C THR A 34 11.22 -3.02 7.94
N SER A 35 10.99 -3.96 7.02
CA SER A 35 12.03 -4.87 6.58
C SER A 35 12.99 -4.09 5.69
N ASN A 36 14.19 -3.79 6.18
CA ASN A 36 15.24 -3.09 5.44
C ASN A 36 15.80 -3.94 4.26
N ARG A 37 15.00 -4.84 3.68
CA ARG A 37 15.42 -5.95 2.81
C ARG A 37 15.55 -5.60 1.34
N SER A 38 15.25 -4.39 0.92
CA SER A 38 15.65 -3.86 -0.40
C SER A 38 15.41 -2.37 -0.42
N LYS A 39 16.26 -1.61 -1.12
CA LYS A 39 15.99 -0.22 -1.50
C LYS A 39 14.71 -0.21 -2.34
N PHE A 40 13.56 -0.17 -1.70
CA PHE A 40 12.31 0.03 -2.38
C PHE A 40 12.43 1.39 -3.06
N PRO A 41 12.29 1.47 -4.40
CA PRO A 41 12.66 2.68 -5.15
C PRO A 41 11.70 3.85 -4.90
N LEU A 42 10.67 3.65 -4.07
CA LEU A 42 9.68 4.65 -3.71
C LEU A 42 10.05 5.32 -2.38
N THR A 43 10.04 6.65 -2.39
CA THR A 43 10.19 7.51 -1.22
C THR A 43 8.97 7.43 -0.31
N GLY A 44 7.78 7.17 -0.85
CA GLY A 44 6.57 7.03 -0.04
C GLY A 44 5.42 6.36 -0.78
N VAL A 45 4.48 5.82 -0.01
CA VAL A 45 3.23 5.23 -0.50
C VAL A 45 2.06 5.87 0.24
N LEU A 46 1.07 6.36 -0.50
CA LEU A 46 -0.24 6.77 0.01
C LEU A 46 -1.26 5.68 -0.29
N ILE A 47 -1.94 5.20 0.75
CA ILE A 47 -3.01 4.19 0.64
C ILE A 47 -4.32 4.86 1.04
N ILE A 48 -5.29 4.88 0.14
CA ILE A 48 -6.62 5.45 0.34
C ILE A 48 -7.63 4.32 0.53
N GLY A 49 -8.38 4.34 1.63
CA GLY A 49 -9.47 3.40 1.88
C GLY A 49 -10.80 3.92 1.31
N TYR A 50 -11.60 3.05 0.69
CA TYR A 50 -12.93 3.43 0.17
C TYR A 50 -14.01 2.34 0.39
N GLY A 51 -15.28 2.74 0.32
CA GLY A 51 -16.43 1.83 0.35
C GLY A 51 -17.14 1.66 1.70
N ASP A 52 -16.98 2.61 2.63
CA ASP A 52 -17.73 2.69 3.89
C ASP A 52 -18.95 3.65 3.81
N LEU A 53 -19.37 4.02 2.59
CA LEU A 53 -20.60 4.79 2.33
C LEU A 53 -21.79 3.84 2.11
#